data_AF-A0A2G9ZF70-F1
#
_entry.id   AF-A0A2G9ZF70-F1
#
_cell.length_a   1.000
_cell.length_b   1.000
_cell.length_c   1.000
_cell.angle_alpha   90.00
_cell.angle_beta   90.00
_cell.angle_gamma   90.00
#
_symmetry.space_group_name_H-M   'P 1'
#
loop_
_entity.id
_entity.type
_entity.pdbx_description
1 polymer ?
#
loop_
_entity_poly.entity_id
_entity_poly.type
_entity_poly.pdbx_seq_one_letter_code
_entity_poly.pdbx_strand_id
1 'polypeptide(L)'
;MEEGKMEQEKIILATTSPSRREAFEFLNIPFTAEGSKVEEKFEQRSNSPKALVLCLSEIKATAVAKKHLEEQTFIFGFDSVGFHKNKILEKPANKAAAKQRLLNLSGQKHSFLTGLTLLKTGGGRVEQLDQRVVETEVKFRELALEEVEQYLNKDPHFKTYALGYNPVAFVSSSFIEEINGSPTNIMRGIPLNTAAEMLSNFGLYPAKEIKPKIVICASSAFRKEMVEYKAKLKELGLTAIVHPLYEEVVKGEHPDFLEKIKTEHGAIKREYGFVQWYFDQIKTADGILVLNLEKNGVNGYVGVNTASEMLFALYCKKVVFLLNPAQIKCPSYDEVMASTDLVLNGDLSQIKERLTKKF
;
A
#
# COMPACT_ATOMS: atom_id res chain seq x y z
N MET A 1 -15.89 -13.98 -32.17
CA MET A 1 -15.07 -12.76 -32.12
C MET A 1 -14.25 -12.91 -30.85
N GLU A 2 -12.95 -13.15 -31.00
CA GLU A 2 -12.05 -13.41 -29.88
C GLU A 2 -12.01 -12.19 -28.96
N GLU A 3 -12.36 -12.40 -27.70
CA GLU A 3 -12.09 -11.45 -26.63
C GLU A 3 -10.58 -11.31 -26.52
N GLY A 4 -10.05 -10.19 -27.00
CA GLY A 4 -8.65 -9.84 -26.82
C GLY A 4 -8.33 -9.81 -25.33
N LYS A 5 -7.52 -10.77 -24.86
CA LYS A 5 -6.81 -10.67 -23.58
C LYS A 5 -6.14 -9.31 -23.56
N MET A 6 -6.59 -8.38 -22.71
CA MET A 6 -5.77 -7.23 -22.37
C MET A 6 -4.53 -7.78 -21.67
N GLU A 7 -3.40 -7.78 -22.37
CA GLU A 7 -2.11 -8.11 -21.76
C GLU A 7 -1.86 -7.11 -20.63
N GLN A 8 -1.71 -7.63 -19.42
CA GLN A 8 -1.40 -6.83 -18.25
C GLN A 8 0.00 -6.24 -18.46
N GLU A 9 0.10 -4.92 -18.60
CA GLU A 9 1.35 -4.23 -18.89
C GLU A 9 2.39 -4.48 -17.78
N LYS A 10 3.58 -4.93 -18.17
CA LYS A 10 4.64 -5.33 -17.24
C LYS A 10 5.50 -4.13 -16.84
N ILE A 11 5.61 -3.84 -15.55
CA ILE A 11 6.51 -2.80 -15.01
C ILE A 11 7.66 -3.44 -14.23
N ILE A 12 8.89 -2.98 -14.51
CA ILE A 12 10.12 -3.41 -13.84
C ILE A 12 10.87 -2.20 -13.29
N LEU A 13 11.18 -2.22 -11.99
CA LEU A 13 12.10 -1.26 -11.39
C LEU A 13 13.53 -1.81 -11.42
N ALA A 14 14.41 -1.16 -12.17
CA ALA A 14 15.83 -1.46 -12.28
C ALA A 14 16.62 -1.01 -11.03
N THR A 15 16.24 -1.51 -9.85
CA THR A 15 16.76 -1.07 -8.55
C THR A 15 16.94 -2.23 -7.57
N THR A 16 18.00 -2.15 -6.77
CA THR A 16 18.21 -3.00 -5.60
C THR A 16 17.82 -2.32 -4.29
N SER A 17 17.50 -1.02 -4.32
CA SER A 17 17.12 -0.25 -3.13
C SER A 17 15.78 -0.76 -2.55
N PRO A 18 15.75 -1.24 -1.29
CA PRO A 18 14.49 -1.59 -0.62
C PRO A 18 13.55 -0.40 -0.52
N SER A 19 14.08 0.78 -0.15
CA SER A 19 13.27 1.99 0.06
C SER A 19 12.54 2.47 -1.20
N ARG A 20 13.15 2.32 -2.38
CA ARG A 20 12.49 2.66 -3.65
C ARG A 20 11.37 1.68 -3.99
N ARG A 21 11.57 0.38 -3.70
CA ARG A 21 10.55 -0.67 -3.94
C ARG A 21 9.34 -0.44 -3.04
N GLU A 22 9.56 -0.32 -1.73
CA GLU A 22 8.52 -0.02 -0.75
C GLU A 22 7.75 1.26 -1.10
N ALA A 23 8.45 2.30 -1.55
CA ALA A 23 7.79 3.55 -1.94
C ALA A 23 6.93 3.39 -3.20
N PHE A 24 7.38 2.61 -4.19
CA PHE A 24 6.62 2.40 -5.42
C PHE A 24 5.34 1.59 -5.18
N GLU A 25 5.30 0.73 -4.16
CA GLU A 25 4.08 0.03 -3.73
C GLU A 25 2.93 1.00 -3.39
N PHE A 26 3.23 2.24 -2.95
CA PHE A 26 2.19 3.25 -2.71
C PHE A 26 1.47 3.72 -3.98
N LEU A 27 2.08 3.56 -5.16
CA LEU A 27 1.40 3.81 -6.44
C LEU A 27 0.42 2.69 -6.77
N ASN A 28 0.58 1.53 -6.13
CA ASN A 28 -0.34 0.40 -6.22
C ASN A 28 -0.57 -0.05 -7.66
N ILE A 29 0.51 -0.02 -8.44
CA ILE A 29 0.61 -0.58 -9.77
C ILE A 29 1.46 -1.85 -9.66
N PRO A 30 1.02 -3.01 -10.19
CA PRO A 30 1.83 -4.22 -10.18
C PRO A 30 3.19 -4.00 -10.83
N PHE A 31 4.26 -4.36 -10.12
CA PHE A 31 5.63 -4.24 -10.62
C PHE A 31 6.48 -5.39 -10.12
N THR A 32 7.62 -5.58 -10.78
CA THR A 32 8.72 -6.42 -10.29
C THR A 32 9.97 -5.57 -10.14
N ALA A 33 10.95 -6.01 -9.35
CA ALA A 33 12.22 -5.29 -9.22
C ALA A 33 13.38 -6.19 -9.63
N GLU A 34 14.27 -5.64 -10.45
CA GLU A 34 15.44 -6.34 -10.97
C GLU A 34 16.69 -5.45 -10.79
N GLY A 35 17.75 -5.98 -10.18
CA GLY A 35 19.02 -5.26 -10.10
C GLY A 35 19.76 -5.26 -11.44
N SER A 36 20.19 -4.09 -11.93
CA SER A 36 20.91 -3.96 -13.21
C SER A 36 22.28 -4.64 -13.26
N LYS A 37 22.88 -4.96 -12.10
CA LYS A 37 24.25 -5.49 -11.94
C LYS A 37 25.35 -4.63 -12.61
N VAL A 38 25.05 -3.39 -13.00
CA VAL A 38 26.04 -2.51 -13.62
C VAL A 38 26.95 -1.92 -12.56
N GLU A 39 28.26 -2.14 -12.73
CA GLU A 39 29.28 -1.39 -11.99
C GLU A 39 29.36 0.04 -12.53
N GLU A 40 29.27 1.01 -11.63
CA GLU A 40 29.39 2.43 -11.96
C GLU A 40 30.85 2.73 -12.30
N LYS A 41 31.24 2.61 -13.57
CA LYS A 41 32.61 2.95 -14.01
C LYS A 41 32.83 4.46 -13.90
N PHE A 42 33.84 4.85 -13.14
CA PHE A 42 34.09 6.24 -12.73
C PHE A 42 34.68 7.15 -13.84
N GLU A 43 35.27 6.56 -14.87
CA GLU A 43 36.13 7.28 -15.84
C GLU A 43 35.37 8.19 -16.82
N GLN A 44 34.02 8.16 -16.82
CA GLN A 44 33.16 8.96 -17.72
C GLN A 44 32.12 9.81 -16.98
N ARG A 45 32.35 10.13 -15.70
CA ARG A 45 31.35 10.85 -14.90
C ARG A 45 31.32 12.35 -15.24
N SER A 46 30.10 12.85 -15.50
CA SER A 46 29.84 14.28 -15.61
C SER A 46 30.01 14.99 -14.26
N ASN A 47 30.61 16.19 -14.28
CA ASN A 47 30.67 17.07 -13.11
C ASN A 47 29.32 17.75 -12.80
N SER A 48 28.39 17.76 -13.75
CA SER A 48 27.01 18.20 -13.50
C SER A 48 26.23 17.09 -12.79
N PRO A 49 25.67 17.34 -11.58
CA PRO A 49 24.91 16.33 -10.84
C PRO A 49 23.67 15.89 -11.61
N LYS A 50 23.02 16.80 -12.35
CA LYS A 50 21.82 16.50 -13.17
C LYS A 50 22.17 15.53 -14.30
N ALA A 51 23.24 15.80 -15.04
CA ALA A 51 23.67 14.92 -16.12
C ALA A 51 24.18 13.57 -15.60
N LEU A 52 24.83 13.55 -14.42
CA LEU A 52 25.27 12.31 -13.79
C LEU A 52 24.11 11.38 -13.47
N VAL A 53 23.08 11.88 -12.75
CA VAL A 53 21.96 11.02 -12.34
C VAL A 53 21.11 10.55 -13.52
N LEU A 54 20.99 11.36 -14.59
CA LEU A 54 20.33 10.93 -15.83
C LEU A 54 21.09 9.78 -16.47
N CYS A 55 22.38 9.96 -16.74
CA CYS A 55 23.23 8.95 -17.35
C CYS A 55 23.20 7.63 -16.55
N LEU A 56 23.36 7.69 -15.23
CA LEU A 56 23.35 6.49 -14.39
C LEU A 56 21.97 5.82 -14.34
N SER A 57 20.88 6.59 -14.29
CA SER A 57 19.53 6.04 -14.34
C SER A 57 19.26 5.32 -15.66
N GLU A 58 19.72 5.88 -16.79
CA GLU A 58 19.56 5.30 -18.13
C GLU A 58 20.37 4.03 -18.30
N ILE A 59 21.62 4.03 -17.86
CA ILE A 59 22.48 2.84 -17.87
C ILE A 59 21.81 1.70 -17.10
N LYS A 60 21.24 1.99 -15.93
CA LYS A 60 20.54 1.00 -15.09
C LYS A 60 19.28 0.47 -15.78
N ALA A 61 18.45 1.36 -16.35
CA ALA A 61 17.25 0.96 -17.10
C ALA A 61 17.60 0.10 -18.32
N THR A 62 18.56 0.55 -19.13
CA THR A 62 18.98 -0.10 -20.37
C THR A 62 19.55 -1.50 -20.12
N ALA A 63 20.31 -1.68 -19.04
CA ALA A 63 20.87 -2.99 -18.69
C ALA A 63 19.79 -4.03 -18.38
N VAL A 64 18.69 -3.62 -17.75
CA VAL A 64 17.52 -4.48 -17.52
C VAL A 64 16.71 -4.67 -18.81
N ALA A 65 16.48 -3.59 -19.56
CA ALA A 65 15.70 -3.60 -20.80
C ALA A 65 16.21 -4.62 -21.83
N LYS A 66 17.52 -4.86 -21.91
CA LYS A 66 18.13 -5.88 -22.79
C LYS A 66 17.55 -7.30 -22.64
N LYS A 67 16.93 -7.61 -21.50
CA LYS A 67 16.32 -8.93 -21.23
C LYS A 67 14.83 -8.98 -21.53
N HIS A 68 14.20 -7.83 -21.78
CA HIS A 68 12.74 -7.68 -21.91
C HIS A 68 12.39 -6.90 -23.20
N LEU A 69 13.17 -7.10 -24.28
CA LEU A 69 13.00 -6.36 -25.54
C LEU A 69 11.83 -6.87 -26.40
N GLU A 70 11.49 -8.15 -26.30
CA GLU A 70 10.48 -8.79 -27.16
C GLU A 70 9.05 -8.40 -26.75
N GLU A 71 8.77 -8.43 -25.44
CA GLU A 71 7.45 -8.15 -24.86
C GLU A 71 7.29 -6.67 -24.48
N GLN A 72 6.04 -6.19 -24.46
CA GLN A 72 5.75 -4.82 -24.02
C GLN A 72 6.05 -4.66 -22.52
N THR A 73 7.16 -3.99 -22.20
CA THR A 73 7.60 -3.78 -20.81
C THR A 73 7.99 -2.33 -20.56
N PHE A 74 7.63 -1.84 -19.38
CA PHE A 74 8.03 -0.55 -18.85
C PHE A 74 9.16 -0.73 -17.83
N ILE A 75 10.34 -0.17 -18.10
CA ILE A 75 11.52 -0.32 -17.24
C ILE A 75 11.90 1.05 -16.66
N PHE A 76 11.87 1.16 -15.33
CA PHE A 76 12.34 2.33 -14.62
C PHE A 76 13.75 2.17 -14.09
N GLY A 77 14.67 3.03 -14.51
CA GLY A 77 15.97 3.23 -13.87
C GLY A 77 15.98 4.45 -12.97
N PHE A 78 16.73 4.35 -11.86
CA PHE A 78 16.87 5.43 -10.89
C PHE A 78 18.30 5.56 -10.40
N ASP A 79 18.77 6.80 -10.29
CA ASP A 79 20.02 7.13 -9.61
C ASP A 79 19.88 8.40 -8.79
N SER A 80 20.61 8.49 -7.67
CA SER A 80 20.50 9.64 -6.76
C SER A 80 21.83 10.05 -6.18
N VAL A 81 22.05 11.37 -6.07
CA VAL A 81 23.24 11.96 -5.45
C VAL A 81 22.87 13.10 -4.52
N GLY A 82 23.67 13.29 -3.47
CA GLY A 82 23.66 14.55 -2.73
C GLY A 82 24.48 15.61 -3.45
N PHE A 83 24.20 16.89 -3.23
CA PHE A 83 24.97 17.99 -3.78
C PHE A 83 25.03 19.14 -2.78
N HIS A 84 26.24 19.62 -2.50
CA HIS A 84 26.47 20.72 -1.57
C HIS A 84 27.72 21.49 -1.96
N LYS A 85 27.65 22.84 -1.98
CA LYS A 85 28.77 23.75 -2.31
C LYS A 85 29.55 23.32 -3.56
N ASN A 86 28.84 23.12 -4.68
CA ASN A 86 29.40 22.70 -5.96
C ASN A 86 30.12 21.34 -5.96
N LYS A 87 29.80 20.47 -5.00
CA LYS A 87 30.36 19.13 -4.90
C LYS A 87 29.26 18.08 -4.84
N ILE A 88 29.41 17.04 -5.66
CA ILE A 88 28.59 15.83 -5.58
C ILE A 88 29.02 15.05 -4.33
N LEU A 89 28.03 14.67 -3.54
CA LEU A 89 28.19 13.87 -2.33
C LEU A 89 27.87 12.42 -2.66
N GLU A 90 28.91 11.60 -2.73
CA GLU A 90 28.78 10.15 -2.82
C GLU A 90 28.45 9.54 -1.47
N LYS A 91 28.12 8.26 -1.41
CA LYS A 91 27.95 7.55 -0.13
C LYS A 91 29.23 7.63 0.74
N PRO A 92 29.13 7.85 2.06
CA PRO A 92 30.30 7.97 2.90
C PRO A 92 30.99 6.61 3.07
N ALA A 93 32.31 6.56 2.87
CA ALA A 93 33.08 5.30 2.95
C ALA A 93 33.15 4.72 4.38
N ASN A 94 33.20 5.61 5.37
CA ASN A 94 33.35 5.25 6.77
C ASN A 94 32.66 6.27 7.69
N LYS A 95 32.63 5.95 8.99
CA LYS A 95 31.93 6.73 10.00
C LYS A 95 32.53 8.13 10.19
N ALA A 96 33.85 8.28 10.07
CA ALA A 96 34.51 9.58 10.16
C ALA A 96 34.11 10.50 8.99
N ALA A 97 34.05 9.95 7.76
CA ALA A 97 33.57 10.67 6.58
C ALA A 97 32.09 11.07 6.71
N ALA A 98 31.25 10.19 7.26
CA ALA A 98 29.85 10.49 7.55
C ALA A 98 29.71 11.60 8.60
N LYS A 99 30.49 11.53 9.70
CA LYS A 99 30.52 12.56 10.75
C LYS A 99 30.88 13.93 10.19
N GLN A 100 31.99 14.01 9.46
CA GLN A 100 32.44 15.27 8.85
C GLN A 100 31.39 15.81 7.88
N ARG A 101 30.75 14.94 7.10
CA ARG A 101 29.67 15.34 6.20
C ARG A 101 28.50 15.96 6.96
N LEU A 102 27.97 15.29 7.98
CA LEU A 102 26.81 15.78 8.71
C LEU A 102 27.09 17.12 9.40
N LEU A 103 28.30 17.29 9.94
CA LEU A 103 28.74 18.58 10.50
C LEU A 103 28.84 19.67 9.42
N ASN A 104 29.32 19.34 8.22
CA ASN A 104 29.38 20.31 7.12
C ASN A 104 27.98 20.72 6.60
N LEU A 105 26.99 19.83 6.74
CA LEU A 105 25.61 20.08 6.34
C LEU A 105 24.81 20.82 7.44
N SER A 106 25.26 20.81 8.70
CA SER A 106 24.64 21.51 9.83
C SER A 106 24.37 22.98 9.52
N GLY A 107 23.13 23.43 9.73
CA GLY A 107 22.71 24.82 9.45
C GLY A 107 22.72 25.20 7.97
N GLN A 108 23.07 24.30 7.04
CA GLN A 108 23.24 24.59 5.63
C GLN A 108 22.14 23.98 4.76
N LYS A 109 21.90 24.64 3.63
CA LYS A 109 21.13 24.09 2.52
C LYS A 109 21.97 23.13 1.67
N HIS A 110 21.34 22.07 1.19
CA HIS A 110 21.92 21.10 0.28
C HIS A 110 20.83 20.43 -0.55
N SER A 111 21.21 19.93 -1.72
CA SER A 111 20.29 19.31 -2.66
C SER A 111 20.43 17.80 -2.69
N PHE A 112 19.31 17.12 -2.92
CA PHE A 112 19.25 15.72 -3.27
C PHE A 112 18.63 15.59 -4.65
N LEU A 113 19.41 15.09 -5.61
CA LEU A 113 18.99 14.95 -6.99
C LEU A 113 18.76 13.48 -7.30
N THR A 114 17.64 13.19 -7.97
CA THR A 114 17.35 11.85 -8.50
C THR A 114 17.03 11.94 -9.98
N GLY A 115 17.72 11.13 -10.78
CA GLY A 115 17.44 10.89 -12.19
C GLY A 115 16.51 9.69 -12.34
N LEU A 116 15.53 9.84 -13.23
CA LEU A 116 14.56 8.81 -13.60
C LEU A 116 14.66 8.60 -15.10
N THR A 117 14.79 7.34 -15.51
CA THR A 117 14.64 6.94 -16.90
C THR A 117 13.53 5.90 -16.99
N LEU A 118 12.51 6.14 -17.79
CA LEU A 118 11.47 5.17 -18.14
C LEU A 118 11.68 4.74 -19.59
N LEU A 119 11.86 3.45 -19.80
CA LEU A 119 11.93 2.84 -21.13
C LEU A 119 10.66 2.05 -21.38
N LYS A 120 10.06 2.19 -22.57
CA LYS A 120 9.08 1.25 -23.09
C LYS A 120 9.76 0.37 -24.12
N THR A 121 9.76 -0.94 -23.89
CA THR A 121 10.24 -1.95 -24.85
C THR A 121 9.09 -2.66 -25.53
N GLY A 122 9.39 -3.30 -26.66
CA GLY A 122 8.46 -4.12 -27.44
C GLY A 122 9.02 -4.37 -28.84
N GLY A 123 8.68 -5.52 -29.44
CA GLY A 123 9.07 -5.84 -30.81
C GLY A 123 10.59 -5.89 -31.04
N GLY A 124 11.34 -6.34 -30.02
CA GLY A 124 12.80 -6.52 -30.08
C GLY A 124 13.61 -5.24 -29.86
N ARG A 125 13.00 -4.13 -29.42
CA ARG A 125 13.68 -2.84 -29.25
C ARG A 125 13.12 -1.99 -28.11
N VAL A 126 13.82 -0.89 -27.81
CA VAL A 126 13.27 0.24 -27.04
C VAL A 126 12.43 1.09 -27.99
N GLU A 127 11.14 1.21 -27.72
CA GLU A 127 10.20 2.00 -28.51
C GLU A 127 10.20 3.48 -28.08
N GLN A 128 10.24 3.71 -26.77
CA GLN A 128 10.16 5.06 -26.18
C GLN A 128 11.07 5.19 -24.97
N LEU A 129 11.55 6.41 -24.75
CA LEU A 129 12.40 6.79 -23.63
C LEU A 129 11.89 8.11 -23.06
N ASP A 130 11.68 8.15 -21.75
CA ASP A 130 11.36 9.36 -21.01
C ASP A 130 12.33 9.58 -19.84
N GLN A 131 12.85 10.79 -19.71
CA GLN A 131 13.88 11.14 -18.71
C GLN A 131 13.49 12.37 -17.91
N ARG A 132 13.68 12.29 -16.59
CA ARG A 132 13.40 13.39 -15.66
C ARG A 132 14.49 13.49 -14.60
N VAL A 133 14.74 14.71 -14.12
CA VAL A 133 15.54 14.96 -12.93
C VAL A 133 14.70 15.72 -11.93
N VAL A 134 14.67 15.22 -10.70
CA VAL A 134 14.03 15.90 -9.58
C VAL A 134 15.10 16.30 -8.58
N GLU A 135 15.11 17.58 -8.25
CA GLU A 135 15.96 18.17 -7.22
C GLU A 135 15.08 18.54 -6.03
N THR A 136 15.45 18.06 -4.85
CA THR A 136 14.85 18.48 -3.58
C THR A 136 15.93 19.17 -2.76
N GLU A 137 15.74 20.45 -2.45
CA GLU A 137 16.59 21.19 -1.51
C GLU A 137 16.10 20.93 -0.09
N VAL A 138 17.02 20.67 0.83
CA VAL A 138 16.73 20.58 2.26
C VAL A 138 17.68 21.48 3.04
N LYS A 139 17.20 21.99 4.15
CA LYS A 139 18.00 22.76 5.12
C LYS A 139 18.07 21.97 6.41
N PHE A 140 19.28 21.79 6.93
CA PHE A 140 19.42 21.27 8.29
C PHE A 140 19.31 22.41 9.30
N ARG A 141 18.73 22.09 10.47
CA ARG A 141 18.97 22.89 11.67
C ARG A 141 20.44 22.80 12.08
N GLU A 142 20.85 23.61 13.05
CA GLU A 142 22.15 23.39 13.69
C GLU A 142 22.13 22.07 14.49
N LEU A 143 23.19 21.28 14.31
CA LEU A 143 23.37 19.96 14.91
C LEU A 143 24.51 20.01 15.93
N ALA A 144 24.26 19.47 17.12
CA ALA A 144 25.34 19.26 18.08
C ALA A 144 26.19 18.04 17.68
N LEU A 145 27.46 18.05 18.07
CA LEU A 145 28.40 16.97 17.78
C LEU A 145 27.89 15.63 18.32
N GLU A 146 27.33 15.66 19.52
CA GLU A 146 26.81 14.52 20.25
C GLU A 146 25.62 13.89 19.52
N GLU A 147 24.75 14.69 18.91
CA GLU A 147 23.60 14.21 18.12
C GLU A 147 24.07 13.44 16.87
N VAL A 148 25.08 13.98 16.18
CA VAL A 148 25.68 13.34 15.00
C VAL A 148 26.33 12.01 15.39
N GLU A 149 27.08 11.97 16.50
CA GLU A 149 27.71 10.74 16.97
C GLU A 149 26.69 9.70 17.42
N GLN A 150 25.65 10.11 18.14
CA GLN A 150 24.55 9.23 18.54
C GLN A 150 23.84 8.63 17.34
N TYR A 151 23.56 9.42 16.30
CA TYR A 151 22.99 8.92 15.05
C TYR A 151 23.88 7.83 14.43
N LEU A 152 25.16 8.15 14.21
CA LEU A 152 26.10 7.24 13.56
C LEU A 152 26.44 5.98 14.39
N ASN A 153 26.17 6.01 15.70
CA ASN A 153 26.24 4.83 16.58
C ASN A 153 25.01 3.93 16.42
N LYS A 154 23.84 4.50 16.16
CA LYS A 154 22.55 3.77 16.11
C LYS A 154 22.22 3.20 14.74
N ASP A 155 22.60 3.89 13.66
CA ASP A 155 22.28 3.48 12.31
C ASP A 155 23.48 2.80 11.63
N PRO A 156 23.52 1.46 11.49
CA PRO A 156 24.62 0.79 10.81
C PRO A 156 24.62 1.02 9.28
N HIS A 157 23.54 1.56 8.72
CA HIS A 157 23.33 1.72 7.28
C HIS A 157 23.67 3.11 6.76
N PHE A 158 24.28 3.99 7.57
CA PHE A 158 24.64 5.36 7.16
C PHE A 158 25.43 5.41 5.83
N LYS A 159 26.22 4.37 5.54
CA LYS A 159 27.00 4.22 4.29
C LYS A 159 26.15 3.96 3.04
N THR A 160 24.87 3.63 3.20
CA THR A 160 23.97 3.36 2.08
C THR A 160 23.28 4.62 1.57
N TYR A 161 23.26 5.70 2.36
CA TYR A 161 22.64 6.97 2.03
C TYR A 161 23.66 7.94 1.41
N ALA A 162 23.32 8.57 0.28
CA ALA A 162 24.23 9.52 -0.39
C ALA A 162 24.56 10.73 0.50
N LEU A 163 23.60 11.22 1.30
CA LEU A 163 23.82 12.30 2.26
C LEU A 163 24.39 11.82 3.60
N GLY A 164 24.52 10.50 3.79
CA GLY A 164 25.05 9.91 5.03
C GLY A 164 24.08 9.90 6.20
N TYR A 165 22.78 10.14 5.98
CA TYR A 165 21.73 10.01 7.00
C TYR A 165 20.44 9.39 6.48
N ASN A 166 19.63 8.84 7.39
CA ASN A 166 18.26 8.43 7.11
C ASN A 166 17.27 9.56 7.49
N PRO A 167 16.53 10.14 6.54
CA PRO A 167 15.64 11.27 6.78
C PRO A 167 14.36 10.93 7.56
N VAL A 168 14.04 9.65 7.76
CA VAL A 168 12.77 9.23 8.40
C VAL A 168 12.96 8.33 9.61
N ALA A 169 14.20 8.05 10.01
CA ALA A 169 14.51 7.16 11.13
C ALA A 169 15.60 7.75 12.02
N PHE A 170 15.73 7.18 13.22
CA PHE A 170 16.68 7.60 14.26
C PHE A 170 16.54 9.09 14.62
N VAL A 171 17.51 9.65 15.34
CA VAL A 171 17.53 11.09 15.64
C VAL A 171 17.75 11.94 14.37
N SER A 172 18.26 11.33 13.28
CA SER A 172 18.47 12.03 12.01
C SER A 172 17.18 12.48 11.31
N SER A 173 16.02 11.91 11.67
CA SER A 173 14.72 12.43 11.24
C SER A 173 14.42 13.85 11.75
N SER A 174 15.10 14.28 12.81
CA SER A 174 15.00 15.64 13.36
C SER A 174 16.00 16.64 12.76
N PHE A 175 16.90 16.22 11.87
CA PHE A 175 17.95 17.10 11.34
C PHE A 175 17.41 18.11 10.32
N ILE A 176 16.39 17.72 9.56
CA ILE A 176 15.81 18.57 8.50
C ILE A 176 14.88 19.61 9.13
N GLU A 177 15.19 20.88 8.91
CA GLU A 177 14.36 22.03 9.30
C GLU A 177 13.35 22.37 8.19
N GLU A 178 13.79 22.35 6.93
CA GLU A 178 12.98 22.73 5.77
C GLU A 178 13.20 21.76 4.60
N ILE A 179 12.13 21.48 3.84
CA ILE A 179 12.17 20.73 2.57
C ILE A 179 11.52 21.59 1.49
N ASN A 180 12.23 21.82 0.39
CA ASN A 180 11.71 22.47 -0.80
C ASN A 180 11.88 21.53 -2.01
N GLY A 181 10.77 21.01 -2.53
CA GLY A 181 10.74 20.03 -3.62
C GLY A 181 9.98 18.76 -3.24
N SER A 182 10.33 17.63 -3.85
CA SER A 182 9.62 16.35 -3.65
C SER A 182 10.00 15.69 -2.32
N PRO A 183 9.06 15.46 -1.37
CA PRO A 183 9.36 14.79 -0.11
C PRO A 183 9.77 13.33 -0.31
N THR A 184 9.12 12.60 -1.23
CA THR A 184 9.45 11.18 -1.47
C THR A 184 10.82 11.02 -2.12
N ASN A 185 11.27 12.02 -2.88
CA ASN A 185 12.61 12.04 -3.44
C ASN A 185 13.68 11.98 -2.33
N ILE A 186 13.63 12.89 -1.37
CA ILE A 186 14.58 12.89 -0.25
C ILE A 186 14.33 11.71 0.70
N MET A 187 13.07 11.38 1.01
CA MET A 187 12.73 10.38 2.03
C MET A 187 12.87 8.92 1.60
N ARG A 188 12.77 8.63 0.29
CA ARG A 188 12.74 7.27 -0.27
C ARG A 188 13.69 7.06 -1.45
N GLY A 189 14.35 8.13 -1.92
CA GLY A 189 15.19 8.09 -3.10
C GLY A 189 14.42 7.92 -4.41
N ILE A 190 13.11 8.21 -4.42
CA ILE A 190 12.24 8.15 -5.60
C ILE A 190 11.17 9.27 -5.54
N PRO A 191 11.11 10.18 -6.53
CA PRO A 191 10.03 11.15 -6.64
C PRO A 191 8.78 10.48 -7.20
N LEU A 192 7.88 10.01 -6.33
CA LEU A 192 6.69 9.26 -6.72
C LEU A 192 5.73 10.08 -7.55
N ASN A 193 5.63 11.39 -7.30
CA ASN A 193 4.83 12.30 -8.12
C ASN A 193 5.29 12.28 -9.58
N THR A 194 6.60 12.37 -9.82
CA THR A 194 7.18 12.35 -11.17
C THR A 194 7.09 10.96 -11.79
N ALA A 195 7.33 9.88 -11.01
CA ALA A 195 7.16 8.52 -11.52
C ALA A 195 5.71 8.25 -11.96
N ALA A 196 4.72 8.71 -11.19
CA ALA A 196 3.30 8.61 -11.52
C ALA A 196 2.94 9.42 -12.78
N GLU A 197 3.44 10.64 -12.93
CA GLU A 197 3.25 11.45 -14.14
C GLU A 197 3.85 10.77 -15.37
N MET A 198 5.07 10.24 -15.25
CA MET A 198 5.75 9.52 -16.34
C MET A 198 4.93 8.31 -16.81
N LEU A 199 4.38 7.52 -15.88
CA LEU A 199 3.50 6.39 -16.21
C LEU A 199 2.17 6.84 -16.82
N SER A 200 1.59 7.92 -16.32
CA SER A 200 0.30 8.45 -16.79
C SER A 200 0.34 8.84 -18.26
N ASN A 201 1.50 9.27 -18.78
CA ASN A 201 1.71 9.55 -20.20
C ASN A 201 1.53 8.32 -21.10
N PHE A 202 1.60 7.12 -20.53
CA PHE A 202 1.36 5.84 -21.21
C PHE A 202 0.00 5.23 -20.88
N GLY A 203 -0.89 5.98 -20.22
CA GLY A 203 -2.19 5.45 -19.76
C GLY A 203 -2.10 4.57 -18.50
N LEU A 204 -0.91 4.46 -17.90
CA LEU A 204 -0.68 3.74 -16.64
C LEU A 204 -0.86 4.69 -15.46
N TYR A 205 -2.06 4.70 -14.90
CA TYR A 205 -2.36 5.55 -13.74
C TYR A 205 -2.10 4.77 -12.44
N PRO A 206 -1.54 5.42 -11.39
CA PRO A 206 -1.51 4.86 -10.04
C PRO A 206 -2.92 4.38 -9.67
N ALA A 207 -3.07 3.07 -9.60
CA ALA A 207 -4.37 2.48 -9.36
C ALA A 207 -4.66 2.66 -7.88
N LYS A 208 -5.78 3.28 -7.53
CA LYS A 208 -6.40 3.00 -6.24
C LYS A 208 -6.91 1.55 -6.35
N GLU A 209 -6.06 0.52 -6.16
CA GLU A 209 -6.55 -0.82 -5.82
C GLU A 209 -7.15 -0.71 -4.41
N ILE A 210 -8.32 -0.09 -4.33
CA ILE A 210 -9.21 -0.19 -3.19
C ILE A 210 -9.72 -1.62 -3.27
N LYS A 211 -9.12 -2.55 -2.52
CA LYS A 211 -9.75 -3.84 -2.25
C LYS A 211 -10.96 -3.55 -1.39
N PRO A 212 -12.20 -3.63 -1.93
CA PRO A 212 -13.35 -3.19 -1.17
C PRO A 212 -13.42 -3.90 0.18
N LYS A 213 -13.56 -3.11 1.25
CA LYS A 213 -13.68 -3.59 2.62
C LYS A 213 -15.12 -4.02 2.87
N ILE A 214 -15.30 -5.29 3.21
CA ILE A 214 -16.59 -5.89 3.55
C ILE A 214 -16.58 -6.36 4.99
N VAL A 215 -17.57 -5.95 5.76
CA VAL A 215 -17.80 -6.48 7.12
C VAL A 215 -18.83 -7.59 7.02
N ILE A 216 -18.51 -8.74 7.60
CA ILE A 216 -19.42 -9.89 7.64
C ILE A 216 -20.28 -9.79 8.90
N CYS A 217 -21.59 -9.70 8.73
CA CYS A 217 -22.56 -9.61 9.81
C CYS A 217 -23.43 -10.87 9.85
N ALA A 218 -23.61 -11.48 11.02
CA ALA A 218 -24.46 -12.65 11.21
C ALA A 218 -24.80 -12.88 12.69
N SER A 219 -25.69 -13.83 12.96
CA SER A 219 -25.87 -14.38 14.30
C SER A 219 -24.58 -15.06 14.78
N SER A 220 -24.19 -14.86 16.05
CA SER A 220 -23.00 -15.49 16.67
C SER A 220 -22.99 -17.03 16.63
N ALA A 221 -24.17 -17.64 16.42
CA ALA A 221 -24.29 -19.07 16.12
C ALA A 221 -23.47 -19.49 14.88
N PHE A 222 -23.33 -18.61 13.89
CA PHE A 222 -22.68 -18.85 12.59
C PHE A 222 -21.22 -18.39 12.54
N ARG A 223 -20.56 -18.28 13.69
CA ARG A 223 -19.16 -17.80 13.78
C ARG A 223 -18.18 -18.59 12.91
N LYS A 224 -18.38 -19.90 12.75
CA LYS A 224 -17.51 -20.75 11.91
C LYS A 224 -17.65 -20.36 10.44
N GLU A 225 -18.89 -20.22 10.00
CA GLU A 225 -19.27 -19.81 8.66
C GLU A 225 -18.78 -18.38 8.37
N MET A 226 -18.85 -17.46 9.33
CA MET A 226 -18.30 -16.11 9.16
C MET A 226 -16.79 -16.13 8.88
N VAL A 227 -16.02 -16.98 9.59
CA VAL A 227 -14.59 -17.15 9.36
C VAL A 227 -14.31 -17.82 8.01
N GLU A 228 -15.12 -18.79 7.61
CA GLU A 228 -15.02 -19.45 6.30
C GLU A 228 -15.30 -18.47 5.14
N TYR A 229 -16.39 -17.69 5.23
CA TYR A 229 -16.74 -16.70 4.21
C TYR A 229 -15.71 -15.55 4.16
N LYS A 230 -15.08 -15.20 5.27
CA LYS A 230 -13.94 -14.27 5.28
C LYS A 230 -12.82 -14.77 4.37
N ALA A 231 -12.49 -16.06 4.42
CA ALA A 231 -11.48 -16.66 3.54
C ALA A 231 -11.93 -16.61 2.06
N LYS A 232 -13.17 -17.00 1.76
CA LYS A 232 -13.73 -16.96 0.40
C LYS A 232 -13.70 -15.56 -0.21
N LEU A 233 -14.11 -14.54 0.54
CA LEU A 233 -14.08 -13.15 0.06
C LEU A 233 -12.66 -12.64 -0.17
N LYS A 234 -11.70 -13.10 0.65
CA LYS A 234 -10.28 -12.75 0.47
C LYS A 234 -9.72 -13.32 -0.84
N GLU A 235 -10.11 -14.53 -1.22
CA GLU A 235 -9.73 -15.15 -2.52
C GLU A 235 -10.28 -14.36 -3.72
N LEU A 236 -11.43 -13.69 -3.55
CA LEU A 236 -12.02 -12.78 -4.56
C LEU A 236 -11.35 -11.40 -4.61
N GLY A 237 -10.32 -11.16 -3.79
CA GLY A 237 -9.59 -9.90 -3.72
C GLY A 237 -10.29 -8.81 -2.90
N LEU A 238 -11.22 -9.18 -2.02
CA LEU A 238 -11.89 -8.26 -1.08
C LEU A 238 -11.15 -8.25 0.28
N THR A 239 -11.27 -7.14 1.02
CA THR A 239 -10.84 -7.08 2.42
C THR A 239 -12.01 -7.45 3.31
N ALA A 240 -12.14 -8.71 3.70
CA ALA A 240 -13.22 -9.18 4.56
C ALA A 240 -12.85 -9.16 6.04
N ILE A 241 -13.77 -8.67 6.88
CA ILE A 241 -13.55 -8.54 8.33
C ILE A 241 -14.70 -9.20 9.10
N VAL A 242 -14.32 -9.94 10.14
CA VAL A 242 -15.18 -10.51 11.19
C VAL A 242 -14.58 -10.14 12.54
N HIS A 243 -15.37 -10.15 13.62
CA HIS A 243 -14.87 -9.87 14.95
C HIS A 243 -13.70 -10.82 15.32
N PRO A 244 -12.54 -10.31 15.82
CA PRO A 244 -11.34 -11.11 16.09
C PRO A 244 -11.60 -12.32 17.00
N LEU A 245 -12.42 -12.12 18.04
CA LEU A 245 -12.82 -13.19 18.95
C LEU A 245 -13.43 -14.41 18.24
N TYR A 246 -14.15 -14.23 17.12
CA TYR A 246 -14.67 -15.37 16.38
C TYR A 246 -13.57 -16.18 15.71
N GLU A 247 -12.49 -15.54 15.25
CA GLU A 247 -11.32 -16.24 14.70
C GLU A 247 -10.59 -17.02 15.80
N GLU A 248 -10.38 -16.40 16.96
CA GLU A 248 -9.72 -17.01 18.12
C GLU A 248 -10.54 -18.21 18.64
N VAL A 249 -11.86 -18.06 18.78
CA VAL A 249 -12.76 -19.15 19.18
C VAL A 249 -12.75 -20.30 18.16
N VAL A 250 -12.73 -20.01 16.86
CA VAL A 250 -12.66 -21.05 15.82
C VAL A 250 -11.32 -21.80 15.84
N LYS A 251 -10.22 -21.13 16.26
CA LYS A 251 -8.90 -21.74 16.50
C LYS A 251 -8.81 -22.50 17.83
N GLY A 252 -9.82 -22.39 18.69
CA GLY A 252 -9.84 -23.04 20.01
C GLY A 252 -9.19 -22.23 21.14
N GLU A 253 -8.89 -20.94 20.91
CA GLU A 253 -8.13 -20.09 21.84
C GLU A 253 -9.00 -19.50 22.99
N HIS A 254 -10.32 -19.75 22.98
CA HIS A 254 -11.27 -19.35 24.05
C HIS A 254 -12.36 -20.41 24.30
N PRO A 255 -12.06 -21.52 25.00
CA PRO A 255 -13.03 -22.59 25.25
C PRO A 255 -14.22 -22.13 26.11
N ASP A 256 -13.99 -21.27 27.09
CA ASP A 256 -15.02 -20.78 28.04
C ASP A 256 -16.07 -19.89 27.38
N PHE A 257 -15.72 -19.26 26.26
CA PHE A 257 -16.64 -18.41 25.50
C PHE A 257 -17.89 -19.18 25.03
N LEU A 258 -17.71 -20.45 24.66
CA LEU A 258 -18.78 -21.31 24.14
C LEU A 258 -19.82 -21.66 25.21
N GLU A 259 -19.40 -21.77 26.47
CA GLU A 259 -20.32 -22.02 27.58
C GLU A 259 -21.03 -20.73 28.00
N LYS A 260 -20.28 -19.63 28.15
CA LYS A 260 -20.86 -18.34 28.55
C LYS A 260 -21.89 -17.80 27.54
N ILE A 261 -21.68 -18.02 26.24
CA ILE A 261 -22.60 -17.49 25.21
C ILE A 261 -23.97 -18.18 25.21
N LYS A 262 -24.12 -19.34 25.85
CA LYS A 262 -25.42 -20.04 25.94
C LYS A 262 -26.39 -19.34 26.92
N THR A 263 -25.86 -18.65 27.92
CA THR A 263 -26.64 -18.10 29.03
C THR A 263 -26.51 -16.59 29.19
N GLU A 264 -25.40 -15.98 28.75
CA GLU A 264 -25.04 -14.59 29.07
C GLU A 264 -24.79 -13.70 27.84
N HIS A 265 -25.65 -13.80 26.82
CA HIS A 265 -25.50 -13.07 25.55
C HIS A 265 -25.26 -11.56 25.69
N GLY A 266 -25.94 -10.88 26.62
CA GLY A 266 -25.79 -9.44 26.83
C GLY A 266 -24.49 -9.04 27.53
N ALA A 267 -24.02 -9.85 28.49
CA ALA A 267 -22.80 -9.58 29.23
C ALA A 267 -21.56 -9.72 28.33
N ILE A 268 -21.51 -10.80 27.53
CA ILE A 268 -20.45 -11.02 26.54
C ILE A 268 -20.38 -9.88 25.53
N LYS A 269 -21.53 -9.41 25.03
CA LYS A 269 -21.55 -8.29 24.09
C LYS A 269 -20.93 -7.01 24.66
N ARG A 270 -21.09 -6.76 25.96
CA ARG A 270 -20.47 -5.63 26.65
C ARG A 270 -18.98 -5.87 26.91
N GLU A 271 -18.63 -7.05 27.44
CA GLU A 271 -17.25 -7.43 27.76
C GLU A 271 -16.32 -7.31 26.54
N TYR A 272 -16.76 -7.79 25.38
CA TYR A 272 -15.97 -7.77 24.14
C TYR A 272 -16.34 -6.62 23.21
N GLY A 273 -17.22 -5.70 23.63
CA GLY A 273 -17.55 -4.50 22.86
C GLY A 273 -18.18 -4.75 21.48
N PHE A 274 -18.84 -5.89 21.27
CA PHE A 274 -19.30 -6.36 19.96
C PHE A 274 -20.06 -5.30 19.14
N VAL A 275 -21.03 -4.63 19.75
CA VAL A 275 -21.87 -3.63 19.05
C VAL A 275 -21.04 -2.44 18.58
N GLN A 276 -20.21 -1.88 19.46
CA GLN A 276 -19.35 -0.74 19.13
C GLN A 276 -18.35 -1.12 18.05
N TRP A 277 -17.72 -2.29 18.19
CA TRP A 277 -16.75 -2.80 17.23
C TRP A 277 -17.34 -2.94 15.83
N TYR A 278 -18.51 -3.59 15.70
CA TYR A 278 -19.16 -3.74 14.38
C TYR A 278 -19.52 -2.38 13.78
N PHE A 279 -20.06 -1.45 14.56
CA PHE A 279 -20.42 -0.13 14.06
C PHE A 279 -19.20 0.65 13.57
N ASP A 280 -18.07 0.60 14.29
CA ASP A 280 -16.83 1.25 13.85
C ASP A 280 -16.24 0.60 12.60
N GLN A 281 -16.34 -0.72 12.47
CA GLN A 281 -15.93 -1.39 11.23
C GLN A 281 -16.84 -1.02 10.04
N ILE A 282 -18.16 -0.93 10.25
CA ILE A 282 -19.13 -0.57 9.20
C ILE A 282 -18.89 0.85 8.69
N LYS A 283 -18.60 1.83 9.57
CA LYS A 283 -18.30 3.22 9.16
C LYS A 283 -17.19 3.29 8.09
N THR A 284 -16.17 2.46 8.26
CA THR A 284 -14.96 2.46 7.42
C THR A 284 -15.00 1.43 6.27
N ALA A 285 -16.06 0.62 6.17
CA ALA A 285 -16.23 -0.36 5.12
C ALA A 285 -16.83 0.24 3.84
N ASP A 286 -16.73 -0.50 2.74
CA ASP A 286 -17.42 -0.20 1.48
C ASP A 286 -18.82 -0.83 1.44
N GLY A 287 -19.00 -1.94 2.16
CA GLY A 287 -20.28 -2.61 2.34
C GLY A 287 -20.29 -3.63 3.48
N ILE A 288 -21.44 -4.27 3.69
CA ILE A 288 -21.59 -5.41 4.58
C ILE A 288 -22.14 -6.62 3.83
N LEU A 289 -21.71 -7.81 4.22
CA LEU A 289 -22.30 -9.08 3.81
C LEU A 289 -23.03 -9.69 5.00
N VAL A 290 -24.33 -9.91 4.85
CA VAL A 290 -25.18 -10.54 5.85
C VAL A 290 -25.28 -12.03 5.55
N LEU A 291 -24.69 -12.87 6.40
CA LEU A 291 -24.83 -14.34 6.29
C LEU A 291 -26.13 -14.78 6.96
N ASN A 292 -27.26 -14.55 6.29
CA ASN A 292 -28.58 -14.96 6.74
C ASN A 292 -28.84 -16.44 6.40
N LEU A 293 -28.14 -17.33 7.11
CA LEU A 293 -28.30 -18.77 7.01
C LEU A 293 -29.57 -19.24 7.73
N GLU A 294 -29.97 -20.50 7.52
CA GLU A 294 -31.13 -21.07 8.19
C GLU A 294 -30.91 -21.15 9.71
N LYS A 295 -31.88 -20.64 10.48
CA LYS A 295 -31.87 -20.73 11.95
C LYS A 295 -33.29 -20.93 12.47
N ASN A 296 -33.47 -21.83 13.44
CA ASN A 296 -34.76 -22.08 14.08
C ASN A 296 -35.89 -22.36 13.06
N GLY A 297 -35.58 -23.07 11.97
CA GLY A 297 -36.53 -23.40 10.89
C GLY A 297 -36.91 -22.22 10.00
N VAL A 298 -36.19 -21.09 10.07
CA VAL A 298 -36.37 -19.93 9.19
C VAL A 298 -35.17 -19.83 8.27
N ASN A 299 -35.37 -20.05 6.97
CA ASN A 299 -34.35 -19.79 5.95
C ASN A 299 -34.26 -18.27 5.70
N GLY A 300 -33.04 -17.75 5.52
CA GLY A 300 -32.83 -16.31 5.42
C GLY A 300 -32.96 -15.58 6.76
N TYR A 301 -32.66 -16.24 7.89
CA TYR A 301 -32.84 -15.66 9.23
C TYR A 301 -31.94 -14.44 9.47
N VAL A 302 -32.54 -13.34 9.93
CA VAL A 302 -31.85 -12.15 10.44
C VAL A 302 -32.45 -11.79 11.80
N GLY A 303 -31.60 -11.72 12.83
CA GLY A 303 -32.02 -11.30 14.17
C GLY A 303 -31.88 -9.79 14.37
N VAL A 304 -32.52 -9.25 15.41
CA VAL A 304 -32.56 -7.82 15.74
C VAL A 304 -31.18 -7.15 15.72
N ASN A 305 -30.15 -7.77 16.29
CA ASN A 305 -28.80 -7.22 16.30
C ASN A 305 -28.23 -7.03 14.88
N THR A 306 -28.37 -8.03 14.02
CA THR A 306 -27.89 -7.97 12.64
C THR A 306 -28.73 -7.00 11.82
N ALA A 307 -30.05 -6.92 12.06
CA ALA A 307 -30.90 -5.89 11.46
C ALA A 307 -30.47 -4.47 11.89
N SER A 308 -30.10 -4.23 13.16
CA SER A 308 -29.52 -2.96 13.60
C SER A 308 -28.22 -2.61 12.85
N GLU A 309 -27.35 -3.59 12.62
CA GLU A 309 -26.12 -3.40 11.83
C GLU A 309 -26.44 -3.03 10.37
N MET A 310 -27.48 -3.63 9.78
CA MET A 310 -27.95 -3.33 8.43
C MET A 310 -28.53 -1.91 8.32
N LEU A 311 -29.38 -1.50 9.26
CA LEU A 311 -29.92 -0.14 9.29
C LEU A 311 -28.82 0.90 9.53
N PHE A 312 -27.82 0.59 10.35
CA PHE A 312 -26.66 1.45 10.55
C PHE A 312 -25.79 1.54 9.29
N ALA A 313 -25.59 0.43 8.57
CA ALA A 313 -24.93 0.43 7.27
C ALA A 313 -25.67 1.31 6.25
N LEU A 314 -27.01 1.23 6.20
CA LEU A 314 -27.85 2.10 5.38
C LEU A 314 -27.66 3.58 5.75
N TYR A 315 -27.69 3.92 7.04
CA TYR A 315 -27.42 5.28 7.54
C TYR A 315 -26.04 5.80 7.09
N CYS A 316 -25.02 4.94 7.13
CA CYS A 316 -23.67 5.23 6.65
C CYS A 316 -23.51 5.15 5.11
N LYS A 317 -24.61 4.99 4.36
CA LYS A 317 -24.64 4.87 2.89
C LYS A 317 -23.80 3.71 2.34
N LYS A 318 -23.67 2.63 3.12
CA LYS A 318 -22.95 1.41 2.74
C LYS A 318 -23.87 0.46 1.99
N VAL A 319 -23.29 -0.33 1.09
CA VAL A 319 -24.05 -1.36 0.37
C VAL A 319 -24.27 -2.55 1.31
N VAL A 320 -25.50 -3.06 1.36
CA VAL A 320 -25.88 -4.19 2.21
C VAL A 320 -26.22 -5.37 1.30
N PHE A 321 -25.46 -6.46 1.40
CA PHE A 321 -25.70 -7.69 0.64
C PHE A 321 -26.32 -8.76 1.54
N LEU A 322 -27.39 -9.40 1.08
CA LEU A 322 -27.92 -10.62 1.68
C LEU A 322 -27.37 -11.85 0.97
N LEU A 323 -26.89 -12.84 1.72
CA LEU A 323 -26.45 -14.10 1.14
C LEU A 323 -27.64 -14.87 0.51
N ASN A 324 -28.76 -14.93 1.23
CA ASN A 324 -29.98 -15.63 0.85
C ASN A 324 -31.19 -14.68 0.88
N PRO A 325 -32.31 -15.00 0.21
CA PRO A 325 -33.55 -14.24 0.36
C PRO A 325 -34.06 -14.30 1.81
N ALA A 326 -34.43 -13.15 2.39
CA ALA A 326 -35.12 -13.13 3.68
C ALA A 326 -36.58 -13.57 3.51
N GLN A 327 -37.12 -14.29 4.48
CA GLN A 327 -38.52 -14.75 4.48
C GLN A 327 -39.37 -13.94 5.45
N ILE A 328 -40.68 -13.82 5.20
CA ILE A 328 -41.64 -13.10 6.06
C ILE A 328 -41.61 -13.58 7.53
N LYS A 329 -41.24 -14.84 7.78
CA LYS A 329 -41.09 -15.41 9.13
C LYS A 329 -39.84 -14.91 9.87
N CYS A 330 -38.99 -14.12 9.23
CA CYS A 330 -37.82 -13.51 9.83
C CYS A 330 -38.24 -12.48 10.90
N PRO A 331 -37.67 -12.51 12.13
CA PRO A 331 -38.08 -11.60 13.22
C PRO A 331 -37.97 -10.10 12.93
N SER A 332 -37.16 -9.72 11.94
CA SER A 332 -36.93 -8.32 11.54
C SER A 332 -37.11 -8.17 10.02
N TYR A 333 -38.11 -8.85 9.46
CA TYR A 333 -38.33 -8.91 8.01
C TYR A 333 -38.47 -7.53 7.38
N ASP A 334 -39.32 -6.67 7.95
CA ASP A 334 -39.58 -5.34 7.40
C ASP A 334 -38.33 -4.44 7.43
N GLU A 335 -37.55 -4.47 8.53
CA GLU A 335 -36.28 -3.73 8.61
C GLU A 335 -35.23 -4.27 7.61
N VAL A 336 -35.20 -5.59 7.40
CA VAL A 336 -34.32 -6.21 6.41
C VAL A 336 -34.68 -5.74 5.01
N MET A 337 -35.96 -5.81 4.63
CA MET A 337 -36.44 -5.38 3.31
C MET A 337 -36.29 -3.87 3.10
N ALA A 338 -36.38 -3.07 4.16
CA ALA A 338 -36.11 -1.63 4.10
C ALA A 338 -34.61 -1.31 3.89
N SER A 339 -33.71 -2.22 4.29
CA SER A 339 -32.26 -2.00 4.21
C SER A 339 -31.65 -2.35 2.86
N THR A 340 -32.20 -3.34 2.15
CA THR A 340 -31.66 -3.79 0.86
C THR A 340 -32.62 -4.69 0.08
N ASP A 341 -32.48 -4.65 -1.25
CA ASP A 341 -33.01 -5.61 -2.21
C ASP A 341 -31.92 -6.49 -2.85
N LEU A 342 -30.64 -6.30 -2.46
CA LEU A 342 -29.49 -6.99 -3.04
C LEU A 342 -29.29 -8.37 -2.41
N VAL A 343 -29.77 -9.40 -3.11
CA VAL A 343 -29.64 -10.81 -2.72
C VAL A 343 -28.68 -11.55 -3.65
N LEU A 344 -27.64 -12.18 -3.07
CA LEU A 344 -26.58 -12.85 -3.81
C LEU A 344 -26.94 -14.26 -4.27
N ASN A 345 -27.88 -14.93 -3.59
CA ASN A 345 -28.20 -16.35 -3.80
C ASN A 345 -26.95 -17.25 -3.77
N GLY A 346 -26.02 -16.96 -2.85
CA GLY A 346 -24.76 -17.69 -2.70
C GLY A 346 -23.61 -17.25 -3.63
N ASP A 347 -23.85 -16.43 -4.65
CA ASP A 347 -22.82 -15.98 -5.57
C ASP A 347 -22.08 -14.73 -5.05
N LEU A 348 -20.93 -14.97 -4.42
CA LEU A 348 -20.10 -13.91 -3.84
C LEU A 348 -19.38 -13.04 -4.87
N SER A 349 -19.28 -13.47 -6.14
CA SER A 349 -18.57 -12.70 -7.18
C SER A 349 -19.24 -11.37 -7.48
N GLN A 350 -20.57 -11.31 -7.32
CA GLN A 350 -21.38 -10.10 -7.53
C GLN A 350 -21.04 -8.96 -6.57
N ILE A 351 -20.47 -9.26 -5.39
CA ILE A 351 -20.09 -8.23 -4.40
C ILE A 351 -19.08 -7.26 -5.01
N LYS A 352 -18.02 -7.79 -5.65
CA LYS A 352 -16.96 -6.97 -6.22
C LYS A 352 -17.50 -6.10 -7.34
N GLU A 353 -18.28 -6.68 -8.25
CA GLU A 353 -18.90 -5.97 -9.38
C GLU A 353 -19.78 -4.79 -8.93
N ARG A 354 -20.57 -5.00 -7.86
CA ARG A 354 -21.50 -3.99 -7.35
C ARG A 354 -20.80 -2.87 -6.57
N LEU A 355 -19.67 -3.16 -5.92
CA LEU A 355 -18.89 -2.15 -5.20
C LEU A 355 -18.00 -1.31 -6.14
N THR A 356 -17.51 -1.89 -7.24
CA THR A 356 -16.66 -1.17 -8.20
C THR A 356 -17.44 -0.22 -9.09
N LYS A 357 -18.73 -0.49 -9.39
CA LYS A 357 -19.63 0.42 -10.13
C LYS A 357 -19.97 1.74 -9.42
N LYS A 358 -19.48 1.93 -8.19
CA LYS A 358 -19.77 3.11 -7.34
C LYS A 358 -18.68 4.20 -7.41
N PHE A 359 -17.67 4.03 -8.26
CA PHE A 359 -16.58 4.99 -8.48
C PHE A 359 -16.56 5.55 -9.90
#